data_AF-A0A359HE70-F1
#
_entry.id   AF-A0A359HE70-F1
#
_cell.length_a   1.000
_cell.length_b   1.000
_cell.length_c   1.000
_cell.angle_alpha   90.00
_cell.angle_beta   90.00
_cell.angle_gamma   90.00
#
_symmetry.space_group_name_H-M   'P 1'
#
loop_
_entity.id
_entity.type
_entity.pdbx_description
1 polymer ?
#
loop_
_entity_poly.entity_id
_entity_poly.type
_entity_poly.pdbx_seq_one_letter_code
_entity_poly.pdbx_strand_id
1 'polypeptide(L)'
;MRRGFQIYLDWLNNLIADADIRREIFVESPLPHPSVAFRKAWVERLGGYQEHGWPEDYDLWLRMYLTGAQFAKIPEVLVEWREHPDRLTRTDRRYSVENFLRAKAHYLARGPLQNRDAVILWGAGMIGRRLGKQLQRQNLPLKAYIEINPHKIGGLCRSQPIIAPEELLDWWGRYQNPALLAAVSARGAREIIRQRLAEMGLVEGRDWWGAA
;
A
#
# COMPACT_ATOMS: atom_id res chain seq x y z
N MET A 1 -20.23 -14.12 10.06
CA MET A 1 -18.99 -13.41 9.65
C MET A 1 -19.33 -11.94 9.41
N ARG A 2 -18.52 -10.97 9.85
CA ARG A 2 -18.84 -9.52 9.65
C ARG A 2 -18.70 -9.17 8.16
N ARG A 3 -19.60 -8.34 7.61
CA ARG A 3 -19.62 -7.95 6.18
C ARG A 3 -18.26 -7.43 5.65
N GLY A 4 -17.53 -6.66 6.45
CA GLY A 4 -16.20 -6.16 6.09
C GLY A 4 -15.13 -7.26 5.96
N PHE A 5 -15.23 -8.32 6.76
CA PHE A 5 -14.29 -9.44 6.68
C PHE A 5 -14.54 -10.28 5.43
N GLN A 6 -15.80 -10.46 5.01
CA GLN A 6 -16.10 -11.12 3.74
C GLN A 6 -15.50 -10.37 2.55
N ILE A 7 -15.65 -9.04 2.50
CA ILE A 7 -15.05 -8.21 1.43
C ILE A 7 -13.52 -8.37 1.41
N TYR A 8 -12.89 -8.43 2.58
CA TYR A 8 -11.47 -8.69 2.69
C TYR A 8 -11.08 -10.08 2.15
N LEU A 9 -11.83 -11.13 2.50
CA LEU A 9 -11.60 -12.48 1.97
C LEU A 9 -11.79 -12.54 0.46
N ASP A 10 -12.83 -11.89 -0.08
CA ASP A 10 -13.09 -11.83 -1.52
C ASP A 10 -11.92 -11.12 -2.24
N TRP A 11 -11.43 -10.00 -1.71
CA TRP A 11 -10.23 -9.33 -2.24
C TRP A 11 -9.02 -10.27 -2.18
N LEU A 12 -8.75 -10.87 -1.02
CA LEU A 12 -7.57 -11.70 -0.78
C LEU A 12 -7.56 -12.94 -1.70
N ASN A 13 -8.70 -13.57 -1.91
CA ASN A 13 -8.83 -14.78 -2.73
C ASN A 13 -8.77 -14.50 -4.24
N ASN A 14 -9.05 -13.26 -4.68
CA ASN A 14 -8.97 -12.89 -6.09
C ASN A 14 -7.54 -12.49 -6.55
N LEU A 15 -6.58 -12.30 -5.62
CA LEU A 15 -5.20 -11.99 -5.98
C LEU A 15 -4.40 -13.28 -6.24
N ILE A 16 -4.45 -13.77 -7.47
CA ILE A 16 -3.87 -15.06 -7.86
C ILE A 16 -2.51 -14.91 -8.54
N ALA A 17 -2.41 -14.08 -9.58
CA ALA A 17 -1.19 -13.95 -10.36
C ALA A 17 -0.18 -13.00 -9.70
N ASP A 18 1.10 -13.12 -10.10
CA ASP A 18 2.18 -12.24 -9.63
C ASP A 18 1.82 -10.76 -9.81
N ALA A 19 1.32 -10.38 -10.97
CA ALA A 19 0.94 -9.01 -11.27
C ALA A 19 -0.15 -8.48 -10.31
N ASP A 20 -1.15 -9.30 -9.95
CA ASP A 20 -2.21 -8.91 -9.02
C ASP A 20 -1.67 -8.69 -7.60
N ILE A 21 -0.82 -9.61 -7.14
CA ILE A 21 -0.22 -9.57 -5.82
C ILE A 21 0.70 -8.35 -5.71
N ARG A 22 1.57 -8.14 -6.70
CA ARG A 22 2.49 -7.00 -6.74
C ARG A 22 1.77 -5.66 -6.80
N ARG A 23 0.68 -5.57 -7.56
CA ARG A 23 -0.18 -4.38 -7.64
C ARG A 23 -0.75 -4.00 -6.28
N GLU A 24 -1.20 -4.99 -5.52
CA GLU A 24 -1.92 -4.76 -4.26
C GLU A 24 -1.03 -4.90 -3.01
N ILE A 25 0.28 -5.17 -3.15
CA ILE A 25 1.16 -5.47 -2.01
C ILE A 25 1.27 -4.32 -1.00
N PHE A 26 1.12 -3.07 -1.43
CA PHE A 26 1.12 -1.90 -0.55
C PHE A 26 -0.29 -1.48 -0.09
N VAL A 27 -1.34 -2.10 -0.64
CA VAL A 27 -2.72 -1.90 -0.18
C VAL A 27 -2.93 -2.61 1.15
N GLU A 28 -2.56 -3.88 1.23
CA GLU A 28 -2.63 -4.72 2.44
C GLU A 28 -1.73 -5.96 2.23
N SER A 29 -1.49 -6.78 3.25
CA SER A 29 -0.77 -8.05 3.09
C SER A 29 -1.56 -9.04 2.22
N PRO A 30 -1.12 -9.35 0.98
CA PRO A 30 -1.93 -10.12 0.02
C PRO A 30 -1.73 -11.64 0.15
N LEU A 31 -0.83 -12.08 1.04
CA LEU A 31 -0.49 -13.49 1.23
C LEU A 31 -0.88 -13.91 2.65
N PRO A 32 -1.97 -14.70 2.81
CA PRO A 32 -2.33 -15.24 4.10
C PRO A 32 -1.23 -16.20 4.57
N HIS A 33 -0.48 -15.82 5.60
CA HIS A 33 0.71 -16.55 6.04
C HIS A 33 0.52 -18.07 6.21
N PRO A 34 -0.58 -18.58 6.79
CA PRO A 34 -0.79 -20.03 6.96
C PRO A 34 -0.87 -20.82 5.65
N SER A 35 -1.11 -20.17 4.50
CA SER A 35 -1.18 -20.83 3.20
C SER A 35 0.11 -20.73 2.38
N VAL A 36 1.15 -20.09 2.91
CA VAL A 36 2.35 -19.80 2.11
C VAL A 36 3.36 -20.94 2.17
N ALA A 37 3.76 -21.41 0.99
CA ALA A 37 5.00 -22.13 0.78
C ALA A 37 5.96 -21.23 -0.02
N PHE A 38 7.25 -21.26 0.32
CA PHE A 38 8.27 -20.48 -0.37
C PHE A 38 9.54 -21.31 -0.60
N ARG A 39 10.37 -20.87 -1.55
CA ARG A 39 11.70 -21.44 -1.76
C ARG A 39 12.61 -21.04 -0.60
N LYS A 40 13.16 -22.03 0.11
CA LYS A 40 14.08 -21.82 1.24
C LYS A 40 15.20 -20.81 0.93
N ALA A 41 15.84 -20.95 -0.23
CA ALA A 41 16.94 -20.06 -0.66
C ALA A 41 16.56 -18.57 -0.71
N TRP A 42 15.30 -18.24 -1.02
CA TRP A 42 14.84 -16.84 -0.99
C TRP A 42 14.78 -16.29 0.43
N VAL A 43 14.26 -17.07 1.37
CA VAL A 43 14.13 -16.65 2.77
C VAL A 43 15.50 -16.56 3.45
N GLU A 44 16.38 -17.52 3.21
CA GLU A 44 17.74 -17.50 3.74
C GLU A 44 18.53 -16.29 3.22
N ARG A 45 18.47 -16.01 1.91
CA ARG A 45 19.14 -14.85 1.32
C ARG A 45 18.65 -13.52 1.90
N LEU A 46 17.38 -13.44 2.31
CA LEU A 46 16.79 -12.24 2.90
C LEU A 46 16.94 -12.18 4.42
N GLY A 47 17.59 -13.16 5.05
CA GLY A 47 17.82 -13.19 6.49
C GLY A 47 16.58 -13.57 7.32
N GLY A 48 15.64 -14.33 6.75
CA GLY A 48 14.50 -14.87 7.49
C GLY A 48 13.44 -13.84 7.88
N TYR A 49 12.68 -14.17 8.93
CA TYR A 49 11.78 -13.25 9.62
C TYR A 49 12.59 -12.29 10.50
N GLN A 50 12.20 -11.03 10.54
CA GLN A 50 12.92 -9.97 11.24
C GLN A 50 11.94 -9.14 12.08
N GLU A 51 12.31 -8.84 13.31
CA GLU A 51 11.49 -8.04 14.23
C GLU A 51 11.84 -6.55 14.11
N HIS A 52 10.93 -5.79 13.52
CA HIS A 52 11.05 -4.34 13.28
C HIS A 52 9.95 -3.51 13.98
N GLY A 53 9.12 -4.17 14.80
CA GLY A 53 7.96 -3.60 15.49
C GLY A 53 6.70 -3.52 14.63
N TRP A 54 6.64 -4.27 13.53
CA TRP A 54 5.50 -4.43 12.62
C TRP A 54 5.39 -5.91 12.18
N PRO A 55 4.36 -6.32 11.42
CA PRO A 55 4.14 -7.73 11.10
C PRO A 55 5.32 -8.34 10.32
N GLU A 56 5.92 -9.39 10.88
CA GLU A 56 7.13 -10.04 10.35
C GLU A 56 6.88 -10.76 9.02
N ASP A 57 5.65 -11.29 8.83
CA ASP A 57 5.21 -11.93 7.61
C ASP A 57 5.09 -10.92 6.47
N TYR A 58 4.40 -9.80 6.71
CA TYR A 58 4.27 -8.73 5.73
C TYR A 58 5.62 -8.09 5.39
N ASP A 59 6.48 -7.90 6.39
CA ASP A 59 7.86 -7.45 6.22
C ASP A 59 8.63 -8.35 5.23
N LEU A 60 8.55 -9.66 5.39
CA LEU A 60 9.18 -10.62 4.49
C LEU A 60 8.66 -10.50 3.06
N TRP A 61 7.34 -10.36 2.88
CA TRP A 61 6.73 -10.17 1.55
C TRP A 61 7.22 -8.89 0.87
N LEU A 62 7.36 -7.79 1.62
CA LEU A 62 7.88 -6.53 1.08
C LEU A 62 9.36 -6.64 0.70
N ARG A 63 10.20 -7.31 1.50
CA ARG A 63 11.60 -7.59 1.14
C ARG A 63 11.71 -8.48 -0.09
N MET A 64 10.87 -9.52 -0.19
CA MET A 64 10.79 -10.37 -1.38
C MET A 64 10.38 -9.56 -2.62
N TYR A 65 9.39 -8.69 -2.49
CA TYR A 65 8.93 -7.82 -3.58
C TYR A 65 10.03 -6.92 -4.11
N LEU A 66 10.78 -6.26 -3.21
CA LEU A 66 11.88 -5.37 -3.57
C LEU A 66 13.06 -6.09 -4.22
N THR A 67 13.24 -7.38 -3.93
CA THR A 67 14.30 -8.21 -4.53
C THR A 67 13.86 -8.97 -5.78
N GLY A 68 12.66 -8.68 -6.30
CA GLY A 68 12.17 -9.24 -7.55
C GLY A 68 11.66 -10.69 -7.43
N ALA A 69 11.29 -11.14 -6.23
CA ALA A 69 10.61 -12.42 -6.09
C ALA A 69 9.29 -12.43 -6.86
N GLN A 70 8.94 -13.60 -7.40
CA GLN A 70 7.64 -13.83 -8.02
C GLN A 70 6.68 -14.47 -7.02
N PHE A 71 5.43 -14.05 -7.08
CA PHE A 71 4.35 -14.53 -6.23
C PHE A 71 3.26 -15.20 -7.07
N ALA A 72 2.60 -16.20 -6.51
CA ALA A 72 1.40 -16.77 -7.09
C ALA A 72 0.58 -17.45 -6.00
N LYS A 73 -0.72 -17.60 -6.24
CA LYS A 73 -1.57 -18.51 -5.48
C LYS A 73 -2.06 -19.64 -6.39
N ILE A 74 -2.23 -20.81 -5.82
CA ILE A 74 -2.98 -21.89 -6.47
C ILE A 74 -4.46 -21.50 -6.36
N PRO A 75 -5.25 -21.49 -7.45
CA PRO A 75 -6.65 -21.10 -7.44
C PRO A 75 -7.55 -22.20 -6.86
N GLU A 76 -7.16 -22.76 -5.71
CA GLU A 76 -7.84 -23.81 -4.97
C GLU A 76 -7.91 -23.44 -3.49
N VAL A 77 -8.99 -23.83 -2.81
CA VAL A 77 -9.14 -23.60 -1.37
C VAL A 77 -8.40 -24.71 -0.63
N LEU A 78 -7.19 -24.39 -0.16
CA LEU A 78 -6.30 -25.35 0.53
C LEU A 78 -6.21 -25.13 2.05
N VAL A 79 -6.78 -24.03 2.56
CA VAL A 79 -6.71 -23.66 3.98
C VAL A 79 -8.06 -23.11 4.44
N GLU A 80 -8.59 -23.68 5.52
CA GLU A 80 -9.68 -23.07 6.28
C GLU A 80 -9.12 -22.30 7.47
N TRP A 81 -9.38 -21.00 7.50
CA TRP A 81 -8.86 -20.13 8.55
C TRP A 81 -9.81 -20.04 9.73
N ARG A 82 -9.38 -20.54 10.90
CA ARG A 82 -10.14 -20.37 12.14
C ARG A 82 -10.12 -18.91 12.59
N GLU A 83 -11.30 -18.31 12.66
CA GLU A 83 -11.49 -16.92 13.05
C GLU A 83 -12.02 -16.81 14.49
N HIS A 84 -11.26 -16.16 15.39
CA HIS A 84 -11.65 -15.96 16.78
C HIS A 84 -11.06 -14.65 17.37
N PRO A 85 -11.56 -14.17 18.53
CA PRO A 85 -11.13 -12.90 19.13
C PRO A 85 -9.65 -12.83 19.50
N ASP A 86 -9.07 -13.92 19.99
CA ASP A 86 -7.70 -13.94 20.53
C ASP A 86 -6.58 -14.07 19.47
N ARG A 87 -6.93 -14.00 18.19
CA ARG A 87 -5.94 -14.08 17.11
C ARG A 87 -4.92 -12.95 17.22
N LEU A 88 -3.65 -13.25 16.93
CA LEU A 88 -2.56 -12.26 16.95
C LEU A 88 -2.88 -11.01 16.12
N THR A 89 -3.49 -11.15 14.94
CA THR A 89 -3.86 -10.02 14.09
C THR A 89 -4.93 -9.10 14.72
N ARG A 90 -5.61 -9.53 15.79
CA ARG A 90 -6.57 -8.74 16.56
C ARG A 90 -5.97 -8.15 17.83
N THR A 91 -5.11 -8.90 18.50
CA THR A 91 -4.68 -8.61 19.88
C THR A 91 -3.28 -8.02 19.95
N ASP A 92 -2.39 -8.40 19.02
CA ASP A 92 -1.01 -7.96 19.05
C ASP A 92 -0.83 -6.59 18.37
N ARG A 93 -0.15 -5.68 19.06
CA ARG A 93 0.08 -4.30 18.63
C ARG A 93 0.88 -4.24 17.32
N ARG A 94 1.67 -5.26 16.99
CA ARG A 94 2.42 -5.35 15.73
C ARG A 94 1.49 -5.25 14.52
N TYR A 95 0.27 -5.77 14.61
CA TYR A 95 -0.74 -5.72 13.53
C TYR A 95 -1.61 -4.45 13.53
N SER A 96 -1.25 -3.44 14.32
CA SER A 96 -1.98 -2.16 14.30
C SER A 96 -1.84 -1.45 12.95
N VAL A 97 -2.87 -0.69 12.56
CA VAL A 97 -2.86 0.14 11.34
C VAL A 97 -1.61 1.03 11.27
N GLU A 98 -1.19 1.60 12.40
CA GLU A 98 0.02 2.44 12.44
C GLU A 98 1.28 1.67 12.06
N ASN A 99 1.43 0.42 12.53
CA ASN A 99 2.60 -0.39 12.24
C ASN A 99 2.60 -0.92 10.79
N PHE A 100 1.45 -1.25 10.22
CA PHE A 100 1.33 -1.50 8.78
C PHE A 100 1.75 -0.27 7.96
N LEU A 101 1.31 0.94 8.33
CA LEU A 101 1.69 2.16 7.63
C LEU A 101 3.19 2.49 7.80
N ARG A 102 3.79 2.16 8.95
CA ARG A 102 5.25 2.25 9.16
C ARG A 102 6.01 1.32 8.23
N ALA A 103 5.61 0.05 8.13
CA ALA A 103 6.20 -0.92 7.21
C ALA A 103 6.10 -0.44 5.76
N LYS A 104 4.89 -0.05 5.32
CA LYS A 104 4.66 0.48 3.97
C LYS A 104 5.57 1.67 3.67
N ALA A 105 5.59 2.69 4.52
CA ALA A 105 6.45 3.86 4.29
C ALA A 105 7.95 3.50 4.24
N HIS A 106 8.40 2.60 5.12
CA HIS A 106 9.78 2.13 5.15
C HIS A 106 10.21 1.47 3.84
N TYR A 107 9.36 0.59 3.29
CA TYR A 107 9.67 -0.16 2.07
C TYR A 107 9.35 0.60 0.77
N LEU A 108 8.35 1.49 0.79
CA LEU A 108 8.12 2.45 -0.30
C LEU A 108 9.35 3.34 -0.51
N ALA A 109 9.95 3.85 0.58
CA ALA A 109 11.14 4.70 0.52
C ALA A 109 12.39 3.98 -0.03
N ARG A 110 12.47 2.65 0.15
CA ARG A 110 13.60 1.82 -0.29
C ARG A 110 13.43 1.21 -1.68
N GLY A 111 12.28 1.41 -2.30
CA GLY A 111 11.98 0.83 -3.61
C GLY A 111 11.21 1.81 -4.49
N PRO A 112 9.87 1.70 -4.61
CA PRO A 112 9.06 2.51 -5.51
C PRO A 112 9.34 4.02 -5.53
N LEU A 113 9.60 4.58 -4.33
CA LEU A 113 9.80 6.01 -4.13
C LEU A 113 11.27 6.41 -4.02
N GLN A 114 12.19 5.45 -4.18
CA GLN A 114 13.60 5.74 -4.24
C GLN A 114 13.88 6.64 -5.45
N ASN A 115 14.65 7.71 -5.24
CA ASN A 115 15.02 8.69 -6.28
C ASN A 115 13.85 9.47 -6.92
N ARG A 116 12.68 9.49 -6.29
CA ARG A 116 11.58 10.40 -6.68
C ARG A 116 11.86 11.79 -6.10
N ASP A 117 11.65 12.83 -6.89
CA ASP A 117 11.80 14.24 -6.45
C ASP A 117 10.50 14.83 -5.91
N ALA A 118 9.37 14.13 -6.10
CA ALA A 118 8.09 14.43 -5.48
C ALA A 118 7.25 13.18 -5.21
N VAL A 119 6.53 13.20 -4.10
CA VAL A 119 5.48 12.25 -3.78
C VAL A 119 4.17 13.01 -3.60
N ILE A 120 3.12 12.58 -4.31
CA ILE A 120 1.75 13.11 -4.20
C ILE A 120 0.88 12.00 -3.61
N LEU A 121 0.02 12.33 -2.64
CA LEU A 121 -0.80 11.34 -1.96
C LEU A 121 -2.28 11.57 -2.27
N TRP A 122 -2.89 10.68 -3.05
CA TRP A 122 -4.33 10.74 -3.31
C TRP A 122 -5.10 10.21 -2.11
N GLY A 123 -5.71 11.13 -1.35
CA GLY A 123 -6.48 10.85 -0.14
C GLY A 123 -6.02 11.67 1.06
N ALA A 124 -6.72 12.75 1.41
CA ALA A 124 -6.50 13.51 2.64
C ALA A 124 -7.34 13.00 3.83
N GLY A 125 -7.80 11.74 3.78
CA GLY A 125 -8.54 11.07 4.84
C GLY A 125 -7.67 10.58 5.99
N MET A 126 -8.24 9.83 6.94
CA MET A 126 -7.52 9.34 8.12
C MET A 126 -6.29 8.50 7.75
N ILE A 127 -6.43 7.55 6.81
CA ILE A 127 -5.34 6.68 6.38
C ILE A 127 -4.26 7.47 5.66
N GLY A 128 -4.62 8.26 4.64
CA GLY A 128 -3.66 9.10 3.92
C GLY A 128 -2.90 10.07 4.82
N ARG A 129 -3.57 10.71 5.78
CA ARG A 129 -2.93 11.57 6.80
C ARG A 129 -1.94 10.85 7.72
N ARG A 130 -2.18 9.57 8.00
CA ARG A 130 -1.28 8.72 8.81
C ARG A 130 -0.12 8.20 7.97
N LEU A 131 -0.37 7.79 6.73
CA LEU A 131 0.66 7.38 5.78
C LEU A 131 1.60 8.55 5.49
N GLY A 132 1.08 9.72 5.14
CA GLY A 132 1.89 10.90 4.86
C GLY A 132 2.80 11.32 6.02
N LYS A 133 2.36 11.12 7.28
CA LYS A 133 3.22 11.29 8.47
C LYS A 133 4.41 10.32 8.44
N GLN A 134 4.20 9.05 8.10
CA GLN A 134 5.29 8.08 8.03
C GLN A 134 6.21 8.35 6.84
N LEU A 135 5.68 8.79 5.69
CA LEU A 135 6.50 9.20 4.54
C LEU A 135 7.42 10.37 4.89
N GLN A 136 6.90 11.39 5.57
CA GLN A 136 7.70 12.52 6.07
C GLN A 136 8.79 12.06 7.04
N ARG A 137 8.50 11.08 7.91
CA ARG A 137 9.51 10.48 8.81
C ARG A 137 10.59 9.67 8.07
N GLN A 138 10.30 9.18 6.87
CA GLN A 138 11.30 8.58 5.99
C GLN A 138 12.02 9.63 5.11
N ASN A 139 11.81 10.93 5.37
CA ASN A 139 12.35 12.06 4.59
C ASN A 139 11.96 12.03 3.09
N LEU A 140 10.81 11.42 2.76
CA LEU A 140 10.31 11.45 1.39
C LEU A 140 9.76 12.83 1.02
N PRO A 141 9.94 13.27 -0.23
CA PRO A 141 9.55 14.61 -0.67
C PRO A 141 8.04 14.69 -0.92
N LEU A 142 7.22 14.55 0.12
CA LEU A 142 5.76 14.71 0.03
C LEU A 142 5.41 16.16 -0.30
N LYS A 143 4.72 16.40 -1.43
CA LYS A 143 4.44 17.74 -1.97
C LYS A 143 2.98 18.16 -1.91
N ALA A 144 2.05 17.21 -1.96
CA ALA A 144 0.62 17.52 -2.00
C ALA A 144 -0.23 16.31 -1.59
N TYR A 145 -1.47 16.59 -1.21
CA TYR A 145 -2.54 15.61 -1.09
C TYR A 145 -3.62 15.90 -2.13
N ILE A 146 -4.24 14.88 -2.70
CA ILE A 146 -5.42 15.03 -3.56
C ILE A 146 -6.67 14.65 -2.77
N GLU A 147 -7.76 15.40 -2.94
CA GLU A 147 -9.03 15.16 -2.26
C GLU A 147 -10.20 15.57 -3.16
N ILE A 148 -11.32 14.85 -3.04
CA ILE A 148 -12.54 15.12 -3.84
C ILE A 148 -13.56 15.99 -3.11
N ASN A 149 -13.41 16.12 -1.78
CA ASN A 149 -14.29 16.95 -0.98
C ASN A 149 -13.93 18.44 -1.18
N PRO A 150 -14.82 19.26 -1.76
CA PRO A 150 -14.55 20.67 -2.06
C PRO A 150 -14.23 21.50 -0.82
N HIS A 151 -14.74 21.11 0.36
CA HIS A 151 -14.46 21.82 1.61
C HIS A 151 -13.03 21.65 2.13
N LYS A 152 -12.29 20.65 1.61
CA LYS A 152 -10.88 20.42 2.00
C LYS A 152 -9.89 20.97 0.98
N ILE A 153 -10.29 21.06 -0.28
CA ILE A 153 -9.45 21.58 -1.38
C ILE A 153 -9.03 23.02 -1.08
N GLY A 154 -7.78 23.36 -1.39
CA GLY A 154 -7.16 24.65 -1.05
C GLY A 154 -6.66 24.74 0.40
N GLY A 155 -7.01 23.77 1.26
CA GLY A 155 -6.51 23.68 2.63
C GLY A 155 -5.11 23.04 2.72
N LEU A 156 -4.69 22.77 3.95
CA LEU A 156 -3.43 22.10 4.27
C LEU A 156 -3.66 20.77 4.99
N CYS A 157 -2.82 19.79 4.64
CA CYS A 157 -2.70 18.51 5.32
C CYS A 157 -1.22 18.25 5.62
N ARG A 158 -0.84 18.15 6.91
CA ARG A 158 0.57 17.92 7.31
C ARG A 158 1.53 18.95 6.70
N SER A 159 1.10 20.21 6.66
CA SER A 159 1.83 21.34 6.06
C SER A 159 2.04 21.22 4.54
N GLN A 160 1.34 20.31 3.86
CA GLN A 160 1.30 20.20 2.41
C GLN A 160 -0.07 20.62 1.89
N PRO A 161 -0.16 21.25 0.71
CA PRO A 161 -1.43 21.65 0.12
C PRO A 161 -2.33 20.45 -0.21
N ILE A 162 -3.63 20.69 -0.13
CA ILE A 162 -4.67 19.79 -0.63
C ILE A 162 -5.18 20.35 -1.95
N ILE A 163 -5.00 19.60 -3.02
CA ILE A 163 -5.35 19.97 -4.39
C ILE A 163 -6.53 19.13 -4.88
N ALA A 164 -7.25 19.66 -5.88
CA ALA A 164 -8.27 18.91 -6.59
C ALA A 164 -7.63 17.88 -7.55
N PRO A 165 -8.34 16.78 -7.90
CA PRO A 165 -7.86 15.82 -8.90
C PRO A 165 -7.49 16.44 -10.24
N GLU A 166 -8.20 17.49 -10.64
CA GLU A 166 -8.03 18.18 -11.92
C GLU A 166 -6.70 18.93 -11.99
N GLU A 167 -6.11 19.28 -10.84
CA GLU A 167 -4.81 19.97 -10.75
C GLU A 167 -3.61 19.00 -10.80
N LEU A 168 -3.85 17.69 -10.84
CA LEU A 168 -2.77 16.69 -10.71
C LEU A 168 -1.70 16.85 -11.80
N LEU A 169 -2.07 16.98 -13.07
CA LEU A 169 -1.09 17.05 -14.16
C LEU A 169 -0.25 18.34 -14.11
N ASP A 170 -0.85 19.46 -13.72
CA ASP A 170 -0.13 20.73 -13.53
C ASP A 170 0.88 20.64 -12.38
N TRP A 171 0.53 19.91 -11.32
CA TRP A 171 1.46 19.62 -10.22
C TRP A 171 2.53 18.60 -10.63
N TRP A 172 2.15 17.58 -11.39
CA TRP A 172 3.04 16.53 -11.88
C TRP A 172 4.17 17.14 -12.73
N GLY A 173 3.84 18.06 -13.63
CA GLY A 173 4.80 18.73 -14.53
C GLY A 173 5.82 19.66 -13.84
N ARG A 174 5.69 19.93 -12.55
CA ARG A 174 6.66 20.74 -11.77
C ARG A 174 7.90 19.96 -11.35
N TYR A 175 7.87 18.64 -11.52
CA TYR A 175 8.88 17.72 -11.03
C TYR A 175 9.38 16.85 -12.18
N GLN A 176 10.63 16.41 -12.10
CA GLN A 176 11.27 15.59 -13.11
C GLN A 176 10.89 14.11 -13.00
N ASN A 177 10.68 13.62 -11.77
CA ASN A 177 10.40 12.21 -11.50
C ASN A 177 9.39 12.04 -10.32
N PRO A 178 8.17 12.60 -10.44
CA PRO A 178 7.15 12.46 -9.42
C PRO A 178 6.61 11.03 -9.33
N ALA A 179 6.03 10.71 -8.17
CA ALA A 179 5.27 9.48 -7.93
C ALA A 179 3.99 9.77 -7.16
N LEU A 180 2.95 8.95 -7.37
CA LEU A 180 1.69 9.05 -6.65
C LEU A 180 1.38 7.81 -5.80
N LEU A 181 0.81 8.04 -4.62
CA LEU A 181 0.26 6.98 -3.76
C LEU A 181 -1.25 7.16 -3.60
N ALA A 182 -2.04 6.17 -3.98
CA ALA A 182 -3.48 6.16 -3.76
C ALA A 182 -3.80 5.56 -2.38
N ALA A 183 -4.14 6.40 -1.40
CA ALA A 183 -4.38 6.00 -0.01
C ALA A 183 -5.81 6.36 0.43
N VAL A 184 -6.80 5.79 -0.27
CA VAL A 184 -8.24 5.99 -0.02
C VAL A 184 -8.89 4.71 0.49
N SER A 185 -9.69 4.81 1.55
CA SER A 185 -10.40 3.65 2.13
C SER A 185 -11.84 3.51 1.63
N ALA A 186 -12.31 4.43 0.79
CA ALA A 186 -13.67 4.40 0.27
C ALA A 186 -13.81 3.26 -0.76
N ARG A 187 -14.88 2.47 -0.62
CA ARG A 187 -15.14 1.32 -1.50
C ARG A 187 -15.26 1.79 -2.96
N GLY A 188 -14.57 1.09 -3.87
CA GLY A 188 -14.57 1.41 -5.30
C GLY A 188 -13.71 2.62 -5.68
N ALA A 189 -13.24 3.42 -4.73
CA ALA A 189 -12.47 4.62 -5.03
C ALA A 189 -11.12 4.31 -5.70
N ARG A 190 -10.45 3.21 -5.33
CA ARG A 190 -9.20 2.80 -6.00
C ARG A 190 -9.39 2.52 -7.49
N GLU A 191 -10.49 1.90 -7.90
CA GLU A 191 -10.75 1.59 -9.30
C GLU A 191 -11.01 2.88 -10.10
N ILE A 192 -11.77 3.81 -9.52
CA ILE A 192 -12.00 5.14 -10.10
C ILE A 192 -10.67 5.90 -10.24
N ILE A 193 -9.82 5.87 -9.22
CA ILE A 193 -8.50 6.51 -9.26
C ILE A 193 -7.62 5.86 -10.33
N ARG A 194 -7.59 4.52 -10.38
CA ARG A 194 -6.84 3.75 -11.38
C ARG A 194 -7.25 4.14 -12.79
N GLN A 195 -8.56 4.16 -13.07
CA GLN A 195 -9.08 4.57 -14.37
C GLN A 195 -8.65 6.01 -14.72
N ARG A 196 -8.84 6.96 -13.80
CA ARG A 196 -8.45 8.36 -14.01
C ARG A 196 -6.95 8.52 -14.28
N LEU A 197 -6.11 7.84 -13.50
CA LEU A 197 -4.65 7.90 -13.68
C LEU A 197 -4.23 7.27 -15.01
N ALA A 198 -4.89 6.20 -15.45
CA ALA A 198 -4.65 5.60 -16.75
C ALA A 198 -5.06 6.54 -17.91
N GLU A 199 -6.20 7.23 -17.79
CA GLU A 199 -6.63 8.27 -18.75
C GLU A 199 -5.64 9.44 -18.83
N MET A 200 -4.94 9.73 -17.72
CA MET A 200 -3.84 10.71 -17.65
C MET A 200 -2.49 10.17 -18.15
N GLY A 201 -2.42 8.91 -18.62
CA GLY A 201 -1.20 8.27 -19.12
C GLY A 201 -0.24 7.79 -18.04
N LEU A 202 -0.66 7.76 -16.76
CA LEU A 202 0.15 7.30 -15.63
C LEU A 202 0.01 5.79 -15.43
N VAL A 203 1.14 5.09 -15.31
CA VAL A 203 1.22 3.64 -15.27
C VAL A 203 1.33 3.13 -13.83
N GLU A 204 0.42 2.24 -13.44
CA GLU A 204 0.46 1.58 -12.12
C GLU A 204 1.72 0.71 -11.99
N GLY A 205 2.40 0.80 -10.85
CA GLY A 205 3.67 0.10 -10.62
C GLY A 205 4.90 0.82 -11.15
N ARG A 206 4.73 1.92 -11.91
CA ARG A 206 5.84 2.78 -12.40
C ARG A 206 5.71 4.21 -11.93
N ASP A 207 4.54 4.81 -12.12
CA ASP A 207 4.26 6.21 -11.83
C ASP A 207 3.46 6.33 -10.52
N TRP A 208 2.66 5.30 -10.20
CA TRP A 208 1.85 5.30 -8.98
C TRP A 208 1.61 3.91 -8.39
N TRP A 209 1.23 3.87 -7.11
CA TRP A 209 0.91 2.65 -6.36
C TRP A 209 -0.32 2.82 -5.45
N GLY A 210 -1.10 1.75 -5.29
CA GLY A 210 -2.11 1.67 -4.23
C GLY A 210 -1.47 1.50 -2.84
N ALA A 211 -1.97 2.23 -1.85
CA ALA A 211 -1.43 2.23 -0.48
C ALA A 211 -2.49 2.10 0.64
N ALA A 212 -3.78 1.99 0.28
CA ALA A 212 -4.91 1.72 1.18
C ALA A 212 -6.13 1.17 0.44
#